data_AF-A0A954HG95-F1
#
_entry.id   AF-A0A954HG95-F1
#
_cell.length_a   1.000
_cell.length_b   1.000
_cell.length_c   1.000
_cell.angle_alpha   90.00
_cell.angle_beta   90.00
_cell.angle_gamma   90.00
#
_symmetry.space_group_name_H-M   'P 1'
#
loop_
_entity.id
_entity.type
_entity.pdbx_description
1 polymer ?
#
loop_
_entity_poly.entity_id
_entity_poly.type
_entity_poly.pdbx_seq_one_letter_code
_entity_poly.pdbx_strand_id
1 'polypeptide(L)'
;MPRANSNSKRGFTAIELMVVMAIIAILIALLLPAVQQAREAARRTQCNNNLLQIGIAMHAYHNFHQTFPPGTSDVQGPVRDDGKGYKMSWVAQILPFLDETNAYDRIDFTRSAYDQQDQDLISYRLAV
;
A
#
# COMPACT_ATOMS: atom_id res chain seq x y z
N MET A 1 45.62 -26.93 -53.08
CA MET A 1 45.34 -25.48 -53.08
C MET A 1 44.26 -25.17 -52.04
N PRO A 2 44.54 -24.39 -50.98
CA PRO A 2 43.50 -23.79 -50.14
C PRO A 2 43.48 -22.26 -50.31
N ARG A 3 42.30 -21.67 -50.51
CA ARG A 3 42.09 -20.22 -50.49
C ARG A 3 41.80 -19.78 -49.05
N ALA A 4 42.69 -18.96 -48.47
CA ALA A 4 42.47 -18.36 -47.16
C ALA A 4 41.34 -17.32 -47.24
N ASN A 5 40.29 -17.53 -46.44
CA ASN A 5 39.14 -16.63 -46.37
C ASN A 5 39.47 -15.49 -45.40
N SER A 6 39.77 -14.29 -45.92
CA SER A 6 40.09 -13.12 -45.09
C SER A 6 38.80 -12.56 -44.47
N ASN A 7 38.48 -13.02 -43.26
CA ASN A 7 37.36 -12.48 -42.51
C ASN A 7 37.77 -11.11 -41.93
N SER A 8 37.57 -10.07 -42.75
CA SER A 8 37.78 -8.66 -42.38
C SER A 8 36.84 -8.29 -41.23
N LYS A 9 37.35 -8.31 -40.00
CA LYS A 9 36.63 -7.74 -38.86
C LYS A 9 36.65 -6.23 -39.00
N ARG A 10 35.53 -5.64 -39.40
CA ARG A 10 35.31 -4.18 -39.34
C ARG A 10 35.41 -3.74 -37.88
N GLY A 11 36.45 -2.99 -37.55
CA GLY A 11 36.58 -2.32 -36.25
C GLY A 11 35.61 -1.16 -36.17
N PHE A 12 34.92 -1.04 -35.03
CA PHE A 12 34.04 0.10 -34.74
C PHE A 12 34.89 1.35 -34.56
N THR A 13 34.53 2.46 -35.20
CA THR A 13 35.28 3.71 -35.04
C THR A 13 34.95 4.33 -33.68
N ALA A 14 35.91 4.99 -33.04
CA ALA A 14 35.70 5.64 -31.74
C ALA A 14 34.54 6.66 -31.78
N ILE A 15 34.30 7.27 -32.95
CA ILE A 15 33.24 8.23 -33.19
C ILE A 15 31.86 7.57 -33.16
N GLU A 16 31.69 6.41 -33.80
CA GLU A 16 30.41 5.68 -33.77
C GLU A 16 30.00 5.32 -32.34
N LEU A 17 30.95 4.93 -31.49
CA LEU A 17 30.68 4.62 -30.08
C LEU A 17 30.27 5.86 -29.30
N MET A 18 30.97 6.97 -29.53
CA MET A 18 30.69 8.24 -28.85
C MET A 18 29.28 8.74 -29.17
N VAL A 19 28.86 8.67 -30.45
CA VAL A 19 27.52 9.11 -30.87
C VAL A 19 26.44 8.24 -30.22
N VAL A 20 26.62 6.92 -30.18
CA VAL A 20 25.65 6.01 -29.56
C VAL A 20 25.48 6.30 -28.08
N MET A 21 26.58 6.48 -27.35
CA MET A 21 26.53 6.81 -25.92
C MET A 21 25.89 8.19 -25.67
N ALA A 22 26.13 9.18 -26.54
CA ALA A 22 25.50 10.49 -26.44
C ALA A 22 23.97 10.39 -26.62
N ILE A 23 23.49 9.62 -27.59
CA ILE A 23 22.05 9.40 -27.81
C ILE A 23 21.43 8.70 -26.60
N ILE A 24 22.07 7.63 -26.08
CA ILE A 24 21.58 6.91 -24.89
C ILE A 24 21.50 7.84 -23.68
N ALA A 25 22.51 8.68 -23.45
CA ALA A 25 22.52 9.64 -22.34
C ALA A 25 21.37 10.64 -22.43
N ILE A 26 21.07 11.16 -23.62
CA ILE A 26 19.93 12.07 -23.85
C ILE A 26 18.61 11.35 -23.58
N LEU A 27 18.44 10.12 -24.10
CA LEU A 27 17.24 9.33 -23.85
C LEU A 27 17.01 9.08 -22.36
N ILE A 28 18.05 8.67 -21.63
CA ILE A 28 17.96 8.43 -20.17
C ILE A 28 17.68 9.73 -19.40
N ALA A 29 18.31 10.84 -19.78
CA ALA A 29 18.09 12.14 -19.15
C ALA A 29 16.63 12.61 -19.28
N LEU A 30 15.96 12.27 -20.38
CA LEU A 30 14.53 12.54 -20.57
C LEU A 30 13.63 11.54 -19.84
N LEU A 31 14.06 10.27 -19.71
CA LEU A 31 13.27 9.20 -19.10
C LEU A 31 13.27 9.23 -17.56
N LEU A 32 14.40 9.52 -16.92
CA LEU A 32 14.52 9.56 -15.46
C LEU A 32 13.50 10.48 -14.75
N PRO A 33 13.35 11.76 -15.14
CA PRO A 33 12.37 12.63 -14.50
C PRO A 33 10.93 12.16 -14.74
N ALA A 34 10.63 11.63 -15.93
CA ALA A 34 9.31 11.11 -16.28
C ALA A 34 8.92 9.88 -15.45
N VAL A 35 9.85 8.94 -15.23
CA VAL A 35 9.60 7.73 -14.43
C VAL A 35 9.31 8.08 -12.96
N GLN A 36 9.95 9.10 -12.41
CA GLN A 36 9.68 9.51 -11.02
C GLN A 36 8.31 10.18 -10.88
N GLN A 37 7.93 11.04 -11.84
CA GLN A 37 6.59 11.62 -11.89
C GLN A 37 5.52 10.52 -11.99
N ALA A 38 5.72 9.52 -12.86
CA ALA A 38 4.82 8.39 -12.99
C ALA A 38 4.71 7.57 -11.69
N ARG A 39 5.84 7.32 -11.00
CA ARG A 39 5.85 6.63 -9.70
C ARG A 39 5.10 7.42 -8.63
N GLU A 40 5.28 8.74 -8.58
CA GLU A 40 4.59 9.56 -7.61
C GLU A 40 3.09 9.65 -7.90
N ALA A 41 2.70 9.77 -9.17
CA ALA A 41 1.30 9.69 -9.59
C ALA A 41 0.68 8.35 -9.18
N ALA A 42 1.36 7.23 -9.41
CA ALA A 42 0.90 5.91 -8.98
C ALA A 42 0.73 5.80 -7.46
N ARG A 43 1.67 6.33 -6.66
CA ARG A 43 1.53 6.38 -5.19
C ARG A 43 0.33 7.20 -4.75
N ARG A 44 0.08 8.34 -5.41
CA ARG A 44 -1.08 9.20 -5.12
C ARG A 44 -2.39 8.50 -5.48
N THR A 45 -2.45 7.84 -6.64
CA THR A 45 -3.62 7.07 -7.06
C THR A 45 -3.91 5.92 -6.11
N GLN A 46 -2.90 5.16 -5.68
CA GLN A 46 -3.09 4.11 -4.68
C GLN A 46 -3.64 4.68 -3.37
N CYS A 47 -3.02 5.74 -2.83
CA CYS A 47 -3.49 6.37 -1.60
C CYS A 47 -4.95 6.85 -1.71
N ASN A 48 -5.31 7.47 -2.84
CA ASN A 48 -6.69 7.90 -3.09
C ASN A 48 -7.67 6.72 -3.12
N ASN A 49 -7.31 5.63 -3.82
CA ASN A 49 -8.12 4.42 -3.86
C ASN A 49 -8.31 3.79 -2.48
N ASN A 50 -7.27 3.81 -1.64
CA ASN A 50 -7.35 3.30 -0.28
C ASN A 50 -8.31 4.15 0.58
N LEU A 51 -8.23 5.47 0.47
CA LEU A 51 -9.17 6.38 1.13
C LEU A 51 -10.60 6.20 0.63
N LEU A 52 -10.78 5.97 -0.67
CA LEU A 52 -12.10 5.70 -1.26
C LEU A 52 -12.70 4.40 -0.71
N GLN A 53 -11.90 3.33 -0.60
CA GLN A 53 -12.33 2.07 0.00
C GLN A 53 -12.77 2.24 1.45
N ILE A 54 -11.99 3.00 2.25
CA ILE A 54 -12.35 3.34 3.64
C ILE A 54 -13.65 4.16 3.69
N GLY A 55 -13.80 5.15 2.81
CA GLY A 55 -15.01 5.97 2.72
C GLY A 55 -16.26 5.14 2.41
N ILE A 56 -16.16 4.24 1.43
CA ILE A 56 -17.25 3.32 1.08
C ILE A 56 -17.58 2.41 2.27
N ALA A 57 -16.58 1.86 2.95
CA ALA A 57 -16.77 1.01 4.12
C ALA A 57 -17.46 1.76 5.28
N MET A 58 -17.10 3.02 5.53
CA MET A 58 -17.78 3.85 6.54
C MET A 58 -19.23 4.14 6.19
N HIS A 59 -19.53 4.43 4.92
CA HIS A 59 -20.91 4.60 4.46
C HIS A 59 -21.71 3.30 4.51
N ALA A 60 -21.10 2.16 4.20
CA ALA A 60 -21.72 0.85 4.38
C ALA A 60 -22.06 0.63 5.86
N TYR A 61 -21.11 0.86 6.77
CA TYR A 61 -21.35 0.81 8.21
C TYR A 61 -22.53 1.68 8.63
N HIS A 62 -22.58 2.93 8.15
CA HIS A 62 -23.68 3.86 8.43
C HIS A 62 -25.03 3.35 7.91
N ASN A 63 -25.08 2.74 6.73
CA ASN A 63 -26.32 2.16 6.20
C ASN A 63 -26.86 1.05 7.10
N PHE A 64 -25.99 0.21 7.67
CA PHE A 64 -26.39 -0.89 8.56
C PHE A 64 -26.71 -0.44 9.98
N HIS A 65 -25.90 0.46 10.56
CA HIS A 65 -25.99 0.85 11.97
C HIS A 65 -26.68 2.20 12.21
N GLN A 66 -27.05 2.92 11.15
CA GLN A 66 -27.67 4.25 11.17
C GLN A 66 -26.84 5.32 11.90
N THR A 67 -25.55 5.05 12.13
CA THR A 67 -24.58 5.93 12.76
C THR A 67 -23.19 5.66 12.19
N PHE A 68 -22.29 6.64 12.24
CA PHE A 68 -20.88 6.40 11.91
C PHE A 68 -20.17 5.64 13.04
N PRO A 69 -19.11 4.88 12.75
CA PRO A 69 -18.44 4.06 13.75
C PRO A 69 -17.82 4.97 14.83
N PRO A 70 -18.12 4.76 16.12
CA PRO A 70 -17.51 5.52 17.20
C PRO A 70 -16.00 5.26 17.25
N GLY A 71 -15.22 6.32 17.51
CA GLY A 71 -13.75 6.26 17.57
C GLY A 71 -13.24 5.19 18.54
N THR A 72 -13.69 5.27 19.80
CA THR A 72 -13.64 4.23 20.82
C THR A 72 -14.84 4.47 21.72
N SER A 73 -15.48 3.40 22.20
CA SER A 73 -16.56 3.50 23.19
C SER A 73 -16.20 2.68 24.42
N ASP A 74 -16.83 2.96 25.55
CA ASP A 74 -16.80 2.12 26.74
C ASP A 74 -18.22 2.19 27.35
N VAL A 75 -18.81 1.04 27.64
CA VAL A 75 -20.18 0.94 28.16
C VAL A 75 -20.24 1.30 29.64
N GLN A 76 -19.12 1.21 30.36
CA GLN A 76 -19.05 1.40 31.82
C GLN A 76 -18.67 2.82 32.26
N GLY A 77 -18.29 3.72 31.35
CA GLY A 77 -17.92 5.09 31.70
C GLY A 77 -16.97 5.74 30.70
N PRO A 78 -16.18 6.76 31.12
CA PRO A 78 -15.16 7.33 30.24
C PRO A 78 -14.15 6.26 29.83
N VAL A 79 -13.66 6.32 28.59
CA VAL A 79 -12.67 5.38 28.07
C VAL A 79 -11.40 5.48 28.92
N ARG A 80 -11.08 4.40 29.64
CA ARG A 80 -9.89 4.26 30.49
C ARG A 80 -9.00 3.13 29.99
N ASP A 81 -7.70 3.26 30.17
CA ASP A 81 -6.74 2.18 29.90
C ASP A 81 -6.66 1.22 31.10
N ASP A 82 -7.68 0.40 31.27
CA ASP A 82 -7.79 -0.57 32.38
C ASP A 82 -7.92 -2.03 31.89
N GLY A 83 -7.70 -2.26 30.59
CA GLY A 83 -7.75 -3.58 29.96
C GLY A 83 -9.14 -4.23 29.92
N LYS A 84 -10.21 -3.53 30.33
CA LYS A 84 -11.55 -4.09 30.48
C LYS A 84 -12.56 -3.40 29.58
N GLY A 85 -13.57 -4.16 29.16
CA GLY A 85 -14.71 -3.65 28.38
C GLY A 85 -14.43 -3.56 26.88
N TYR A 86 -15.50 -3.31 26.13
CA TYR A 86 -15.46 -3.14 24.68
C TYR A 86 -14.78 -1.81 24.35
N LYS A 87 -13.46 -1.81 24.11
CA LYS A 87 -12.65 -0.61 23.80
C LYS A 87 -12.00 -0.76 22.44
N MET A 88 -12.82 -0.93 21.42
CA MET A 88 -12.35 -1.18 20.06
C MET A 88 -12.31 0.12 19.23
N SER A 89 -11.29 0.24 18.39
CA SER A 89 -11.19 1.32 17.41
C SER A 89 -12.32 1.23 16.37
N TRP A 90 -12.76 2.37 15.85
CA TRP A 90 -13.66 2.44 14.69
C TRP A 90 -13.18 1.59 13.51
N VAL A 91 -11.86 1.41 13.34
CA VAL A 91 -11.27 0.60 12.27
C VAL A 91 -11.72 -0.86 12.37
N ALA A 92 -11.72 -1.43 13.58
CA ALA A 92 -12.13 -2.82 13.79
C ALA A 92 -13.60 -3.04 13.41
N GLN A 93 -14.44 -2.02 13.59
CA GLN A 93 -15.87 -2.07 13.29
C GLN A 93 -16.15 -2.03 11.78
N ILE A 94 -15.25 -1.45 10.99
CA ILE A 94 -15.41 -1.36 9.53
C ILE A 94 -14.74 -2.50 8.76
N LEU A 95 -13.93 -3.36 9.41
CA LEU A 95 -13.25 -4.49 8.75
C LEU A 95 -14.17 -5.38 7.91
N PRO A 96 -15.40 -5.75 8.35
CA PRO A 96 -16.29 -6.56 7.52
C PRO A 96 -16.70 -5.86 6.22
N PHE A 97 -16.72 -4.52 6.22
CA PHE A 97 -17.05 -3.70 5.06
C PHE A 97 -15.83 -3.38 4.17
N LEU A 98 -14.63 -3.74 4.63
CA LEU A 98 -13.38 -3.69 3.87
C LEU A 98 -12.99 -5.06 3.27
N ASP A 99 -13.88 -6.05 3.31
CA ASP A 99 -13.61 -7.44 2.89
C ASP A 99 -12.50 -8.13 3.74
N GLU A 100 -12.26 -7.62 4.95
CA GLU A 100 -11.25 -8.13 5.90
C GLU A 100 -11.91 -8.99 7.00
N THR A 101 -12.82 -9.89 6.61
CA THR A 101 -13.55 -10.77 7.56
C THR A 101 -12.59 -11.67 8.34
N ASN A 102 -11.51 -12.13 7.72
CA ASN A 102 -10.52 -12.97 8.41
C ASN A 102 -9.84 -12.23 9.57
N ALA A 103 -9.57 -10.93 9.39
CA ALA A 103 -9.01 -10.10 10.45
C ALA A 103 -10.06 -9.85 11.54
N TYR A 104 -11.31 -9.58 11.15
CA TYR A 104 -12.42 -9.35 12.07
C TYR A 104 -12.68 -10.55 12.99
N ASP A 105 -12.72 -11.77 12.45
CA ASP A 105 -13.03 -13.00 13.21
C ASP A 105 -11.97 -13.36 14.25
N ARG A 106 -10.75 -12.81 14.14
CA ARG A 106 -9.68 -13.02 15.11
C ARG A 106 -9.77 -12.07 16.31
N ILE A 107 -10.57 -11.00 16.23
CA ILE A 107 -10.66 -9.99 17.27
C ILE A 107 -11.58 -10.48 18.38
N ASP A 108 -11.07 -10.53 19.60
CA ASP A 108 -11.87 -10.80 20.80
C ASP A 108 -12.52 -9.49 21.32
N PHE A 109 -13.77 -9.25 20.94
CA PHE A 109 -14.53 -8.07 21.37
C PHE A 109 -14.87 -8.03 22.87
N THR A 110 -14.58 -9.09 23.62
CA THR A 110 -14.74 -9.09 25.08
C THR A 110 -13.57 -8.42 25.81
N ARG A 111 -12.46 -8.19 25.09
CA ARG A 111 -11.24 -7.56 25.59
C ARG A 111 -11.08 -6.15 25.05
N SER A 112 -10.25 -5.39 25.76
CA SER A 112 -9.83 -4.06 25.34
C SER A 112 -8.75 -4.16 24.27
N ALA A 113 -8.76 -3.27 23.27
CA ALA A 113 -7.68 -3.17 22.27
C ALA A 113 -6.30 -2.83 22.87
N TYR A 114 -6.25 -2.45 24.15
CA TYR A 114 -5.01 -2.17 24.89
C TYR A 114 -4.46 -3.40 25.64
N ASP A 115 -5.14 -4.55 25.59
CA ASP A 115 -4.63 -5.78 26.20
C ASP A 115 -3.35 -6.23 25.47
N GLN A 116 -2.34 -6.64 26.25
CA GLN A 116 -1.02 -7.03 25.73
C GLN A 116 -1.06 -8.30 24.87
N GLN A 117 -2.15 -9.07 24.96
CA GLN A 117 -2.32 -10.34 24.27
C GLN A 117 -2.75 -10.18 22.79
N ASP A 118 -3.26 -9.02 22.38
CA ASP A 118 -3.72 -8.74 21.01
C ASP A 118 -2.67 -8.02 20.14
N GLN A 119 -1.40 -7.96 20.59
CA GLN A 119 -0.32 -7.29 19.84
C GLN A 119 -0.09 -7.84 18.43
N ASP A 120 -0.33 -9.14 18.23
CA ASP A 120 -0.20 -9.77 16.92
C ASP A 120 -1.23 -9.21 15.91
N LEU A 121 -2.44 -8.91 16.37
CA LEU A 121 -3.50 -8.30 15.55
C LEU A 121 -3.23 -6.83 15.27
N ILE A 122 -2.61 -6.10 16.21
CA ILE A 122 -2.20 -4.70 16.01
C ILE A 122 -1.15 -4.59 14.88
N SER A 123 -0.32 -5.61 14.70
CA SER A 123 0.68 -5.67 13.64
C SER A 123 0.14 -6.10 12.27
N TYR A 124 -1.13 -6.54 12.21
CA TYR A 124 -1.75 -7.01 10.98
C TYR A 124 -1.84 -5.89 9.95
N ARG A 125 -1.26 -6.12 8.77
CA ARG A 125 -1.37 -5.21 7.63
C ARG A 125 -2.62 -5.55 6.85
N LEU A 126 -3.55 -4.60 6.81
CA LEU A 126 -4.70 -4.63 5.90
C LEU A 126 -4.19 -4.73 4.45
N ALA A 127 -4.89 -5.49 3.62
CA ALA A 127 -4.54 -5.71 2.22
C ALA A 127 -4.92 -4.53 1.30
N VAL A 128 -5.36 -3.40 1.88
CA VAL A 128 -5.83 -2.18 1.20
C VAL A 128 -4.68 -1.30 0.71
#